data_AF-A0A484W5N5-F1
#
_entry.id   AF-A0A484W5N5-F1
#
_cell.length_a   1.000
_cell.length_b   1.000
_cell.length_c   1.000
_cell.angle_alpha   90.00
_cell.angle_beta   90.00
_cell.angle_gamma   90.00
#
_symmetry.space_group_name_H-M   'P 1'
#
loop_
_entity.id
_entity.type
_entity.pdbx_description
1 polymer ?
#
loop_
_entity_poly.entity_id
_entity_poly.type
_entity_poly.pdbx_seq_one_letter_code
_entity_poly.pdbx_strand_id
1 'polypeptide(L)'
;MRSLADFEFNKVPLCDGMILISEMIRDDFTSQFVYAELEKLVSLAREEINQARPQDWQLEKLVELFYGEWGFCDTAWRVSPV
;
A
#
# COMPACT_ATOMS: atom_id res chain seq x y z
N MET A 1 6.33 -26.24 6.59
CA MET A 1 6.21 -24.85 7.12
C MET A 1 7.59 -24.24 7.09
N ARG A 2 7.81 -23.17 6.32
CA ARG A 2 9.04 -22.36 6.42
C ARG A 2 8.90 -21.51 7.69
N SER A 3 9.90 -21.51 8.56
CA SER A 3 9.87 -20.71 9.78
C SER A 3 10.13 -19.25 9.44
N LEU A 4 9.53 -18.30 10.16
CA LEU A 4 9.87 -16.87 10.07
C LEU A 4 11.37 -16.65 10.33
N ALA A 5 11.98 -17.52 11.14
CA ALA A 5 13.41 -17.51 11.44
C ALA A 5 14.31 -17.87 10.23
N ASP A 6 13.75 -18.53 9.21
CA ASP A 6 14.46 -18.87 7.97
C ASP A 6 14.35 -17.75 6.92
N PHE A 7 13.59 -16.69 7.21
CA PHE A 7 13.38 -15.58 6.29
C PHE A 7 14.48 -14.52 6.46
N GLU A 8 15.36 -14.43 5.47
CA GLU A 8 16.41 -13.43 5.43
C GLU A 8 15.85 -12.07 4.96
N PHE A 9 15.28 -11.30 5.90
CA PHE A 9 14.76 -9.94 5.64
C PHE A 9 15.76 -9.01 4.95
N ASN A 10 17.06 -9.25 5.11
CA ASN A 10 18.11 -8.46 4.48
C ASN A 10 18.28 -8.73 2.97
N LYS A 11 17.66 -9.79 2.43
CA LYS A 11 17.78 -10.19 1.02
C LYS A 11 16.49 -10.08 0.22
N VAL A 12 15.41 -9.62 0.86
CA VAL A 12 14.09 -9.47 0.25
C VAL A 12 13.59 -8.03 0.42
N PRO A 13 12.73 -7.53 -0.47
CA PRO A 13 12.06 -6.25 -0.25
C PRO A 13 11.34 -6.21 1.10
N LEU A 14 11.46 -5.10 1.80
CA LEU A 14 10.83 -4.93 3.12
C LEU A 14 9.31 -5.15 3.06
N CYS A 15 8.66 -4.73 1.99
CA CYS A 15 7.22 -4.93 1.78
C CYS A 15 6.83 -6.42 1.78
N ASP A 16 7.62 -7.27 1.13
CA ASP A 16 7.35 -8.70 1.03
C ASP A 16 7.49 -9.37 2.40
N GLY A 17 8.50 -8.94 3.17
CA GLY A 17 8.67 -9.36 4.55
C GLY A 17 7.51 -8.94 5.46
N MET A 18 7.01 -7.72 5.30
CA MET A 18 5.87 -7.21 6.07
C MET A 18 4.55 -7.92 5.73
N ILE A 19 4.31 -8.24 4.46
CA ILE A 19 3.14 -9.03 4.01
C ILE A 19 3.23 -10.45 4.58
N LEU A 20 4.40 -11.08 4.53
CA LEU A 20 4.62 -12.42 5.07
C LEU A 20 4.39 -12.45 6.59
N ILE A 21 4.98 -11.50 7.33
CA ILE A 21 4.74 -11.40 8.78
C ILE A 21 3.24 -11.24 9.04
N SER A 22 2.58 -10.33 8.33
CA SER A 22 1.16 -10.05 8.52
C SER A 22 0.28 -11.27 8.28
N GLU A 23 0.54 -12.04 7.23
CA GLU A 23 -0.15 -13.32 6.94
C GLU A 23 0.09 -14.38 8.02
N MET A 24 1.26 -14.37 8.68
CA MET A 24 1.57 -15.30 9.78
C MET A 24 0.93 -14.92 11.12
N ILE A 25 0.70 -13.62 11.38
CA ILE A 25 0.16 -13.14 12.68
C ILE A 25 -1.35 -12.89 12.67
N ARG A 26 -1.96 -12.77 11.48
CA ARG A 26 -3.38 -12.43 11.31
C ARG A 26 -4.06 -13.42 10.39
N ASP A 27 -5.02 -14.16 10.95
CA ASP A 27 -5.82 -15.15 10.21
C ASP A 27 -6.74 -14.50 9.15
N ASP A 28 -7.04 -13.19 9.29
CA ASP A 28 -7.87 -12.42 8.37
C ASP A 28 -7.05 -11.72 7.26
N PHE A 29 -5.72 -11.86 7.27
CA PHE A 29 -4.83 -11.17 6.34
C PHE A 29 -4.42 -12.11 5.20
N THR A 30 -5.07 -11.96 4.04
CA THR A 30 -4.74 -12.72 2.83
C THR A 30 -3.78 -11.93 1.93
N SER A 31 -2.53 -12.41 1.79
CA SER A 31 -1.52 -11.75 0.96
C SER A 31 -1.98 -11.54 -0.49
N GLN A 32 -2.70 -12.52 -1.06
CA GLN A 32 -3.27 -12.42 -2.39
C GLN A 32 -4.22 -11.22 -2.56
N PHE A 33 -5.06 -10.96 -1.56
CA PHE A 33 -5.99 -9.82 -1.59
C PHE A 33 -5.22 -8.50 -1.53
N VAL A 34 -4.17 -8.43 -0.71
CA VAL A 34 -3.32 -7.24 -0.57
C VAL A 34 -2.63 -6.91 -1.90
N TYR A 35 -2.02 -7.90 -2.56
CA TYR A 35 -1.40 -7.68 -3.86
C TYR A 35 -2.41 -7.25 -4.93
N ALA A 36 -3.60 -7.88 -4.95
CA ALA A 36 -4.65 -7.51 -5.90
C ALA A 36 -5.15 -6.06 -5.69
N GLU A 37 -5.35 -5.63 -4.45
CA GLU A 37 -5.78 -4.26 -4.16
C GLU A 37 -4.67 -3.25 -4.50
N LEU A 38 -3.40 -3.55 -4.19
CA LEU A 38 -2.28 -2.69 -4.58
C LEU A 38 -2.15 -2.54 -6.10
N GLU A 39 -2.31 -3.64 -6.86
CA GLU A 39 -2.27 -3.60 -8.33
C GLU A 39 -3.42 -2.76 -8.91
N LYS A 40 -4.62 -2.89 -8.34
CA LYS A 40 -5.78 -2.06 -8.70
C LYS A 40 -5.52 -0.57 -8.43
N LEU A 41 -4.98 -0.22 -7.27
CA LEU A 41 -4.66 1.16 -6.92
C LEU A 41 -3.59 1.75 -7.85
N VAL A 42 -2.55 0.96 -8.17
CA VAL A 42 -1.53 1.36 -9.15
C VAL A 42 -2.13 1.59 -10.53
N SER A 43 -3.07 0.73 -10.96
CA SER A 43 -3.76 0.88 -12.24
C SER A 43 -4.58 2.16 -12.28
N LEU A 44 -5.37 2.44 -11.21
CA LEU A 44 -6.12 3.68 -11.07
C LEU A 44 -5.22 4.92 -11.12
N ALA A 45 -4.09 4.87 -10.39
CA ALA A 45 -3.11 5.96 -10.39
C ALA A 45 -2.60 6.28 -11.80
N ARG A 46 -2.34 5.24 -12.60
CA ARG A 46 -1.83 5.39 -13.97
C ARG A 46 -2.88 5.96 -14.92
N GLU A 47 -4.15 5.69 -14.69
CA GLU A 47 -5.26 6.26 -15.46
C GLU A 47 -5.49 7.74 -15.11
N GLU A 48 -5.43 8.09 -13.83
CA GLU A 48 -5.67 9.46 -13.33
C GLU A 48 -4.48 10.39 -13.54
N ILE A 49 -3.25 9.89 -13.41
CA ILE A 49 -2.03 10.70 -13.52
C ILE A 49 -1.61 10.81 -14.98
N ASN A 50 -1.90 11.96 -15.58
CA ASN A 50 -1.43 12.28 -16.91
C ASN A 50 0.09 12.48 -16.96
N GLN A 51 0.80 11.53 -17.58
CA GLN A 51 2.26 11.55 -17.72
C GLN A 51 2.82 12.71 -18.56
N ALA A 52 1.98 13.40 -19.34
CA ALA A 52 2.40 14.57 -20.10
C ALA A 52 2.47 15.85 -19.25
N ARG A 53 1.94 15.84 -18.01
CA ARG A 53 2.02 16.98 -17.10
C ARG A 53 3.39 17.04 -16.39
N PRO A 54 3.78 18.21 -15.87
CA PRO A 54 5.02 18.35 -15.11
C PRO A 54 5.09 17.40 -13.91
N GLN A 55 6.30 16.99 -13.53
CA GLN A 55 6.53 16.03 -12.46
C GLN A 55 5.94 16.47 -11.11
N ASP A 56 6.03 17.77 -10.79
CA ASP A 56 5.47 18.32 -9.55
C ASP A 56 3.95 18.09 -9.48
N TRP A 57 3.24 18.33 -10.58
CA TRP A 57 1.80 18.08 -10.65
C TRP A 57 1.48 16.58 -10.52
N GLN A 58 2.28 15.70 -11.14
CA GLN A 58 2.08 14.24 -11.02
C GLN A 58 2.26 13.78 -9.58
N LEU A 59 3.25 14.34 -8.87
CA LEU A 59 3.49 14.06 -7.46
C LEU A 59 2.35 14.57 -6.59
N GLU A 60 1.90 15.82 -6.79
CA GLU A 60 0.74 16.38 -6.09
C GLU A 60 -0.51 15.52 -6.27
N LYS A 61 -0.79 15.09 -7.51
CA LYS A 61 -1.93 14.21 -7.79
C LYS A 61 -1.80 12.84 -7.12
N LEU A 62 -0.59 12.26 -7.10
CA LEU A 62 -0.34 11.00 -6.40
C LEU A 62 -0.56 11.13 -4.89
N VAL A 63 -0.10 12.23 -4.27
CA VAL A 63 -0.31 12.53 -2.85
C VAL A 63 -1.79 12.70 -2.53
N GLU A 64 -2.55 13.38 -3.39
CA GLU A 64 -4.01 13.54 -3.27
C GLU A 64 -4.72 12.18 -3.29
N LEU A 65 -4.41 11.33 -4.27
CA LEU A 65 -4.97 9.98 -4.37
C LEU A 65 -4.65 9.15 -3.12
N PHE A 66 -3.40 9.19 -2.66
CA PHE A 66 -2.92 8.36 -1.55
C PHE A 66 -3.53 8.75 -0.20
N TYR A 67 -3.47 10.04 0.17
CA TYR A 67 -3.90 10.52 1.49
C TYR A 67 -5.35 11.01 1.53
N GLY A 68 -5.90 11.46 0.39
CA GLY A 68 -7.26 11.95 0.30
C GLY A 68 -8.26 10.83 0.00
N GLU A 69 -8.05 10.10 -1.09
CA GLU A 69 -9.05 9.17 -1.62
C GLU A 69 -8.89 7.74 -1.10
N TRP A 70 -7.66 7.22 -1.10
CA TRP A 70 -7.41 5.81 -0.76
C TRP A 70 -7.25 5.57 0.75
N GLY A 71 -7.22 6.64 1.55
CA GLY A 71 -7.26 6.54 3.00
C GLY A 71 -5.98 5.98 3.62
N PHE A 72 -4.82 6.13 2.97
CA PHE A 72 -3.50 5.84 3.58
C PHE A 72 -3.08 6.93 4.58
N CYS A 73 -4.02 7.39 5.40
CA CYS A 73 -3.81 8.38 6.45
C CYS A 73 -4.07 7.73 7.82
N ASP A 74 -3.39 8.24 8.84
CA ASP A 74 -3.59 7.76 10.20
C ASP A 74 -5.05 8.02 10.63
N THR A 75 -5.70 6.99 11.14
CA THR A 75 -7.06 7.07 11.72
C THR A 75 -7.17 8.11 12.84
N ALA A 76 -6.05 8.55 13.43
CA ALA A 76 -6.00 9.63 14.41
C ALA A 76 -6.53 10.99 13.89
N TRP A 77 -6.59 11.20 12.57
CA TRP A 77 -7.16 12.43 11.97
C TRP A 77 -8.62 12.32 11.51
N ARG A 78 -9.25 11.14 11.65
CA ARG A 78 -10.71 11.03 11.52
C ARG A 78 -11.37 11.50 12.83
N VAL A 79 -11.35 12.81 13.07
CA VAL A 79 -12.34 13.42 13.95
C VAL A 79 -13.71 13.16 13.31
N SER A 80 -14.49 12.27 13.93
CA SER A 80 -15.92 12.13 13.63
C SER A 80 -16.57 13.52 13.64
N PRO A 81 -17.35 13.90 12.61
CA PRO A 81 -18.27 15.00 12.77
C PRO A 81 -19.32 14.56 13.78
N VAL A 82 -19.29 15.17 14.97
CA VAL A 82 -20.44 15.22 15.89
C VAL A 82 -21.41 16.25 15.36
#